data_AF-A0AAN8QAK5-F1
#
_entry.id   AF-A0AAN8QAK5-F1
#
_cell.length_a   1.000
_cell.length_b   1.000
_cell.length_c   1.000
_cell.angle_alpha   90.00
_cell.angle_beta   90.00
_cell.angle_gamma   90.00
#
_symmetry.space_group_name_H-M   'P 1'
#
loop_
_entity.id
_entity.type
_entity.pdbx_description
1 polymer ?
#
loop_
_entity_poly.entity_id
_entity_poly.type
_entity_poly.pdbx_seq_one_letter_code
_entity_poly.pdbx_strand_id
1 'polypeptide(L)'
;MVEMWNSVIQLHAKGRRKACAVSNFQLVSEQNWGAGWMYSVKCTKCSFISPVYKLYKEIPTGKPGRKAAVTNLTLQSGLLDMPVGNTRARSGVQTLSNQVSAKMRRLNTVNMREKNQSS
;
A
#
# COMPACT_ATOMS: atom_id res chain seq x y z
N MET A 1 -2.12 5.05 -8.54
CA MET A 1 -0.67 4.74 -8.44
C MET A 1 0.18 5.72 -9.25
N VAL A 2 -0.22 6.08 -10.49
CA VAL A 2 0.49 7.09 -11.30
C VAL A 2 0.66 8.43 -10.57
N GLU A 3 -0.41 8.96 -9.95
CA GLU A 3 -0.36 10.22 -9.19
C GLU A 3 0.66 10.18 -8.03
N MET A 4 0.76 9.04 -7.34
CA MET A 4 1.75 8.83 -6.28
C MET A 4 3.16 8.96 -6.84
N TRP A 5 3.48 8.24 -7.92
CA TRP A 5 4.81 8.29 -8.53
C TRP A 5 5.17 9.69 -9.02
N ASN A 6 4.24 10.38 -9.68
CA ASN A 6 4.45 11.75 -10.13
C ASN A 6 4.74 12.69 -8.94
N SER A 7 3.97 12.58 -7.87
CA SER A 7 4.17 13.38 -6.65
C SER A 7 5.52 13.08 -5.99
N VAL A 8 5.89 11.80 -5.85
CA VAL A 8 7.17 11.36 -5.27
C VAL A 8 8.35 11.92 -6.04
N ILE A 9 8.34 11.81 -7.36
CA ILE A 9 9.41 12.32 -8.23
C ILE A 9 9.53 13.84 -8.09
N GLN A 10 8.41 14.56 -8.11
CA GLN A 10 8.40 16.02 -7.95
C GLN A 10 8.91 16.47 -6.57
N LEU A 11 8.48 15.81 -5.49
CA LEU A 11 8.93 16.12 -4.13
C LEU A 11 10.42 15.84 -3.96
N HIS A 12 10.91 14.71 -4.48
CA HIS A 12 12.34 14.39 -4.47
C HIS A 12 13.14 15.43 -5.25
N ALA A 13 12.70 15.78 -6.46
CA ALA A 13 13.37 16.77 -7.30
C ALA A 13 13.40 18.17 -6.67
N LYS A 14 12.35 18.57 -5.92
CA LYS A 14 12.33 19.85 -5.20
C LYS A 14 13.23 19.85 -3.97
N GLY A 15 13.15 18.81 -3.13
CA GLY A 15 13.83 18.79 -1.83
C GLY A 15 15.27 18.28 -1.88
N ARG A 16 15.65 17.47 -2.87
CA ARG A 16 16.92 16.73 -2.88
C ARG A 16 17.70 16.81 -4.20
N ARG A 17 17.35 17.74 -5.11
CA ARG A 17 18.02 17.89 -6.42
C ARG A 17 19.54 17.93 -6.37
N LYS A 18 20.09 18.71 -5.42
CA LYS A 18 21.54 18.89 -5.26
C LYS A 18 22.23 17.66 -4.67
N ALA A 19 21.51 16.85 -3.90
CA ALA A 19 22.05 15.70 -3.19
C ALA A 19 21.85 14.38 -3.95
N CYS A 20 21.00 14.35 -4.98
CA CYS A 20 20.65 13.13 -5.70
C CYS A 20 20.34 13.44 -7.17
N ALA A 21 21.35 13.27 -8.02
CA ALA A 21 21.24 13.48 -9.46
C ALA A 21 20.46 12.35 -10.16
N VAL A 22 20.60 11.12 -9.69
CA VAL A 22 19.89 9.94 -10.22
C VAL A 22 19.04 9.34 -9.11
N SER A 23 17.73 9.61 -9.18
CA SER A 23 16.77 9.06 -8.22
C SER A 23 16.49 7.59 -8.53
N ASN A 24 16.67 6.72 -7.53
CA ASN A 24 16.19 5.34 -7.57
C ASN A 24 15.26 5.12 -6.38
N PHE A 25 14.07 4.62 -6.64
CA PHE A 25 12.99 4.57 -5.66
C PHE A 25 12.63 3.14 -5.28
N GLN A 26 12.34 2.93 -4.00
CA GLN A 26 11.90 1.66 -3.45
C GLN A 26 10.70 1.87 -2.52
N LEU A 27 9.72 0.98 -2.57
CA LEU A 27 8.60 0.95 -1.62
C LEU A 27 9.13 0.51 -0.25
N VAL A 28 8.88 1.32 0.79
CA VAL A 28 9.33 1.04 2.16
C VAL A 28 8.25 0.40 2.98
N SER A 29 7.07 1.00 2.96
CA SER A 29 5.91 0.45 3.64
C SER A 29 4.84 0.18 2.61
N GLU A 30 4.33 -1.04 2.69
CA GLU A 30 3.11 -1.47 2.07
C GLU A 30 2.15 -1.81 3.20
N GLN A 31 1.14 -0.96 3.40
CA GLN A 31 0.09 -1.21 4.37
C GLN A 31 -1.20 -1.44 3.61
N ASN A 32 -1.80 -2.61 3.82
CA ASN A 32 -3.13 -2.90 3.31
C ASN A 32 -4.19 -2.50 4.34
N TRP A 33 -5.31 -2.03 3.82
CA TRP A 33 -6.51 -1.74 4.58
C TRP A 33 -7.71 -2.31 3.81
N GLY A 34 -7.97 -3.60 4.04
CA GLY A 34 -8.98 -4.34 3.29
C GLY A 34 -8.60 -4.53 1.84
N ALA A 35 -9.37 -3.90 0.95
CA ALA A 35 -9.10 -3.86 -0.48
C ALA A 35 -8.28 -2.63 -0.90
N GLY A 36 -7.99 -1.71 0.04
CA GLY A 36 -7.18 -0.52 -0.21
C GLY A 36 -5.72 -0.73 0.15
N TRP A 37 -4.82 -0.04 -0.56
CA TRP A 37 -3.38 -0.05 -0.28
C TRP A 37 -2.90 1.36 0.07
N MET A 38 -1.93 1.41 0.97
CA MET A 38 -1.15 2.60 1.29
C MET A 38 0.33 2.30 1.09
N TYR A 39 1.04 3.25 0.49
CA TYR A 39 2.46 3.10 0.21
C TYR A 39 3.27 4.28 0.68
N SER A 40 4.52 4.01 1.08
CA SER A 40 5.55 5.03 1.21
C SER A 40 6.75 4.75 0.31
N VAL A 41 7.20 5.84 -0.29
CA VAL A 41 8.38 6.07 -1.13
C VAL A 41 9.71 6.20 -0.39
N LYS A 42 10.80 5.45 -0.63
CA LYS A 42 12.14 5.99 -0.32
C LYS A 42 13.02 6.05 -1.53
N CYS A 43 13.93 7.02 -1.55
CA CYS A 43 15.07 6.96 -2.45
C CYS A 43 16.12 6.01 -1.85
N THR A 44 16.75 5.18 -2.67
CA THR A 44 17.83 4.29 -2.25
C THR A 44 19.20 4.97 -2.29
N LYS A 45 19.28 6.14 -2.94
CA LYS A 45 20.51 6.92 -3.13
C LYS A 45 20.63 8.12 -2.18
N CYS A 46 19.53 8.57 -1.59
CA CYS A 46 19.53 9.67 -0.64
C CYS A 46 18.53 9.41 0.50
N SER A 47 18.57 10.23 1.54
CA SER A 47 17.70 10.13 2.71
C SER A 47 16.27 10.66 2.49
N PHE A 48 15.78 10.65 1.24
CA PHE A 48 14.41 11.05 0.94
C PHE A 48 13.43 9.92 1.28
N ILE A 49 12.40 10.26 2.04
CA ILE A 49 11.24 9.42 2.30
C ILE A 49 9.99 10.24 1.99
N SER A 50 9.07 9.66 1.22
CA SER A 50 7.81 10.30 0.86
C SER A 50 6.80 10.22 2.00
N PRO A 51 5.78 11.10 2.02
CA PRO A 51 4.60 10.86 2.83
C PRO A 51 3.89 9.57 2.41
N VAL A 52 3.00 9.07 3.27
CA VAL A 52 2.18 7.90 2.98
C VAL A 52 1.06 8.28 2.01
N TYR A 53 0.98 7.58 0.88
CA TYR A 53 -0.07 7.77 -0.11
C TYR A 53 -1.12 6.67 0.02
N LYS A 54 -2.38 7.07 0.19
CA LYS A 54 -3.52 6.16 0.09
C LYS A 54 -3.86 5.99 -1.39
N LEU A 55 -3.83 4.77 -1.90
CA LEU A 55 -4.21 4.45 -3.29
C LEU A 55 -5.71 4.24 -3.46
N TYR A 56 -6.51 4.66 -2.48
CA TYR A 56 -7.96 4.54 -2.48
C TYR A 56 -8.59 5.86 -2.06
N LYS A 57 -9.80 6.13 -2.53
CA LYS A 57 -10.57 7.30 -2.09
C LYS A 57 -11.30 6.97 -0.80
N GLU A 58 -11.26 7.86 0.17
CA GLU A 58 -12.05 7.73 1.40
C GLU A 58 -13.47 8.23 1.18
N ILE A 59 -14.45 7.49 1.68
CA ILE A 59 -15.86 7.88 1.70
C ILE A 59 -16.14 8.51 3.07
N PRO A 60 -16.61 9.77 3.13
CA PRO A 60 -17.04 10.38 4.37
C PRO A 60 -18.31 9.68 4.86
N THR A 61 -18.25 9.07 6.04
CA THR A 61 -19.36 8.30 6.62
C THR A 61 -20.13 9.05 7.71
N GLY A 62 -19.71 10.28 8.06
CA GLY A 62 -20.35 11.11 9.09
C GLY A 62 -20.34 10.55 10.51
N LYS A 63 -19.77 9.35 10.71
CA LYS A 63 -19.71 8.64 11.99
C LYS A 63 -18.30 8.73 12.57
N PRO A 64 -18.15 8.86 13.90
CA PRO A 64 -16.87 8.73 14.57
C PRO A 64 -16.25 7.37 14.28
N GLY A 65 -15.00 7.37 13.83
CA GLY A 65 -14.28 6.14 13.50
C GLY A 65 -13.59 6.20 12.14
N ARG A 66 -13.10 5.04 11.70
CA ARG A 66 -12.30 4.94 10.48
C ARG A 66 -13.18 5.14 9.23
N LYS A 67 -12.72 6.01 8.32
CA LYS A 67 -13.40 6.28 7.05
C LYS A 67 -13.37 5.05 6.15
N ALA A 68 -14.49 4.77 5.47
CA ALA A 68 -14.56 3.66 4.52
C ALA A 68 -13.74 3.99 3.27
N ALA A 69 -13.19 2.97 2.60
CA ALA A 69 -12.56 3.12 1.29
C ALA A 69 -13.59 2.88 0.17
N VAL A 70 -13.52 3.67 -0.90
CA VAL A 70 -14.18 3.34 -2.16
C VAL A 70 -13.59 2.03 -2.67
N THR A 71 -14.47 1.09 -3.01
CA THR A 71 -14.10 -0.21 -3.57
C THR A 71 -13.27 -0.01 -4.83
N ASN A 72 -12.19 -0.78 -5.01
CA ASN A 72 -11.41 -0.75 -6.22
C ASN A 72 -12.32 -1.10 -7.43
N LEU A 73 -12.31 -0.31 -8.50
CA LEU A 73 -13.17 -0.52 -9.67
C LEU A 73 -12.93 -1.89 -10.32
N THR A 74 -11.68 -2.36 -10.33
CA THR A 74 -11.35 -3.71 -10.83
C THR A 74 -11.89 -4.82 -9.95
N LEU A 75 -12.03 -4.56 -8.65
CA LEU A 75 -12.73 -5.47 -7.75
C LEU A 75 -14.22 -5.45 -8.05
N GLN A 76 -14.84 -4.29 -8.28
CA GLN A 76 -16.25 -4.23 -8.68
C GLN A 76 -16.53 -4.97 -9.98
N SER A 77 -15.67 -4.83 -11.00
CA SER A 77 -15.84 -5.56 -12.26
C SER A 77 -15.72 -7.07 -12.08
N GLY A 78 -14.72 -7.55 -11.32
CA GLY A 78 -14.60 -8.98 -11.02
C GLY A 78 -15.75 -9.54 -10.17
N LEU A 79 -16.45 -8.69 -9.42
CA LEU A 79 -17.63 -9.07 -8.66
C LEU A 79 -18.91 -9.10 -9.49
N LEU A 80 -18.98 -8.40 -10.61
CA LEU A 80 -20.10 -8.53 -11.56
C LEU A 80 -20.10 -9.92 -12.20
N ASP A 81 -18.92 -10.50 -12.42
CA ASP A 81 -18.76 -11.85 -12.99
C ASP A 81 -18.93 -12.98 -11.97
N MET A 82 -19.03 -12.67 -10.67
CA MET A 82 -19.27 -13.66 -9.61
C MET A 82 -20.68 -13.54 -9.05
N PRO A 83 -21.35 -14.65 -8.68
CA PRO A 83 -22.65 -14.62 -7.98
C PRO A 83 -22.47 -14.24 -6.49
N VAL A 84 -21.56 -13.32 -6.18
CA VAL A 84 -21.24 -12.86 -4.83
C VAL A 84 -21.57 -11.38 -4.75
N GLY A 85 -22.71 -11.06 -4.14
CA GLY A 85 -23.11 -9.66 -3.94
C GLY A 85 -22.05 -8.83 -3.21
N ASN A 86 -22.02 -7.52 -3.50
CA ASN A 86 -21.01 -6.56 -3.03
C ASN A 86 -20.64 -6.66 -1.54
N THR A 87 -21.61 -6.97 -0.68
CA THR A 87 -21.40 -7.10 0.77
C THR A 87 -20.58 -8.34 1.13
N ARG A 88 -20.91 -9.50 0.55
CA ARG A 88 -20.17 -10.76 0.78
C ARG A 88 -18.78 -10.72 0.15
N ALA A 89 -18.66 -10.05 -0.97
CA ALA A 89 -17.39 -9.80 -1.61
C ALA A 89 -16.46 -8.96 -0.73
N ARG A 90 -16.99 -7.86 -0.17
CA ARG A 90 -16.22 -6.98 0.71
C ARG A 90 -15.73 -7.72 1.96
N SER A 91 -16.59 -8.50 2.62
CA SER A 91 -16.21 -9.26 3.81
C SER A 91 -15.25 -10.41 3.47
N GLY A 92 -15.48 -11.13 2.37
CA GLY A 92 -14.62 -12.20 1.90
C GLY A 92 -13.21 -11.71 1.54
N VAL A 93 -13.11 -10.67 0.71
CA VAL A 93 -11.83 -10.07 0.30
C VAL A 93 -11.07 -9.51 1.50
N GLN A 94 -11.76 -8.83 2.43
CA GLN A 94 -11.12 -8.34 3.66
C GLN A 94 -10.53 -9.49 4.48
N THR A 95 -11.26 -10.60 4.60
CA THR A 95 -10.84 -11.77 5.38
C THR A 95 -9.62 -12.41 4.76
N LEU A 96 -9.64 -12.63 3.43
CA LEU A 96 -8.51 -13.19 2.68
C LEU A 96 -7.29 -12.25 2.73
N SER A 97 -7.50 -10.94 2.55
CA SER A 97 -6.44 -9.92 2.63
C SER A 97 -5.76 -9.94 4.00
N ASN A 98 -6.54 -10.02 5.09
CA ASN A 98 -5.99 -10.14 6.45
C ASN A 98 -5.18 -11.43 6.64
N GLN A 99 -5.65 -12.56 6.12
CA GLN A 99 -4.96 -13.85 6.21
C GLN A 99 -3.62 -13.83 5.45
N VAL A 100 -3.61 -13.30 4.23
CA VAL A 100 -2.40 -13.19 3.40
C VAL A 100 -1.39 -12.28 4.08
N SER A 101 -1.79 -11.12 4.58
CA SER A 101 -0.88 -10.21 5.29
C SER A 101 -0.33 -10.80 6.59
N ALA A 102 -1.15 -11.53 7.34
CA ALA A 102 -0.68 -12.24 8.53
C ALA A 102 0.38 -13.29 8.17
N LYS A 103 0.16 -14.06 7.09
CA LYS A 103 1.12 -15.05 6.61
C LYS A 103 2.40 -14.41 6.07
N MET A 104 2.30 -13.31 5.32
CA MET A 104 3.44 -12.55 4.79
C MET A 104 4.33 -12.01 5.92
N ARG A 105 3.73 -11.46 6.99
CA ARG A 105 4.48 -11.01 8.18
C ARG A 105 5.23 -12.15 8.85
N ARG A 106 4.59 -13.31 9.01
CA ARG A 106 5.22 -14.50 9.60
C ARG A 106 6.42 -14.95 8.77
N LEU A 107 6.27 -15.05 7.45
CA LEU A 107 7.35 -15.44 6.54
C LEU A 107 8.52 -14.45 6.62
N ASN A 108 8.23 -13.14 6.63
CA ASN A 108 9.28 -12.12 6.77
C ASN A 108 10.02 -12.22 8.12
N THR A 109 9.32 -12.51 9.23
CA THR A 109 9.98 -12.71 10.53
C THR A 109 10.84 -13.98 10.59
N VAL A 110 10.43 -15.06 9.93
CA VAL A 110 11.20 -16.31 9.85
C VAL A 110 12.47 -16.09 9.03
N ASN A 111 12.33 -15.49 7.86
CA ASN A 111 13.45 -15.22 6.95
C ASN A 111 14.51 -14.29 7.58
N MET A 112 14.08 -13.30 8.37
CA MET A 112 15.00 -12.44 9.14
C MET A 112 15.74 -13.19 10.26
N ARG A 113 15.11 -14.20 10.89
CA ARG A 113 15.77 -15.02 11.93
C ARG A 113 16.79 -15.97 11.33
N GLU A 114 16.45 -16.62 10.22
CA GLU A 114 17.36 -17.53 9.50
C GLU A 114 18.61 -16.78 9.00
N LYS A 115 18.45 -15.54 8.53
CA LYS A 115 19.55 -14.68 8.08
C LYS A 115 20.48 -14.23 9.22
N ASN A 116 19.96 -14.12 10.44
CA ASN A 116 20.76 -13.75 11.62
C ASN A 116 21.47 -14.95 12.28
N GLN A 117 21.12 -16.18 11.93
CA GLN A 117 21.76 -17.41 12.42
C GLN A 117 22.88 -17.92 11.49
N SER A 118 23.02 -17.31 10.31
CA SER A 118 23.98 -17.67 9.26
C SER A 118 25.08 -16.62 9.06
N SER A 119 25.26 -15.71 10.03
CA SER A 119 26.39 -14.77 10.17
C SER A 119 27.07 -15.00 11.51
#